data_AF-A0A7C3RD10-F1
#
_entry.id   AF-A0A7C3RD10-F1
#
_cell.length_a   1.000
_cell.length_b   1.000
_cell.length_c   1.000
_cell.angle_alpha   90.00
_cell.angle_beta   90.00
_cell.angle_gamma   90.00
#
_symmetry.space_group_name_H-M   'P 1'
#
loop_
_entity.id
_entity.type
_entity.pdbx_description
1 polymer ?
#
loop_
_entity_poly.entity_id
_entity_poly.type
_entity_poly.pdbx_seq_one_letter_code
_entity_poly.pdbx_strand_id
1 'polypeptide(L)'
;MLIEMAKKGEIDPWNINVVDVTDRFLKKIEAAKKLDLRVSGRVLLYAAILVRMKAEAITLEALGKDEEMTDELHEYDSFQFLDEPLEFSEGVDEEIDEVIFKALMRRRVRKISTLKDLIEELRRAEEVEKRRRRRKRRERQEEFGIDAALRVPHEESLEEMIVRVEMEVLEALKKNNPVTLFSLVKTWDIPTLVDYYVSILHLAFRKKIEISQREFYGDIEIQKLN
;
A
#
# COMPACT_ATOMS: atom_id res chain seq x y z
N MET A 1 26.14 9.49 -14.71
CA MET A 1 26.78 8.67 -13.66
C MET A 1 27.20 7.27 -14.14
N LEU A 2 26.33 6.28 -14.35
CA LEU A 2 26.76 4.94 -14.83
C LEU A 2 27.47 4.99 -16.20
N ILE A 3 26.92 5.76 -17.15
CA ILE A 3 27.55 6.00 -18.45
C ILE A 3 28.90 6.73 -18.31
N GLU A 4 29.05 7.61 -17.33
CA GLU A 4 30.33 8.30 -17.09
C GLU A 4 31.37 7.36 -16.50
N MET A 5 30.97 6.43 -15.62
CA MET A 5 31.85 5.38 -15.10
C MET A 5 32.37 4.50 -16.24
N ALA A 6 31.48 4.10 -17.15
CA ALA A 6 31.84 3.36 -18.36
C ALA A 6 32.79 4.16 -19.27
N LYS A 7 32.48 5.45 -19.55
CA LYS A 7 33.35 6.32 -20.36
C LYS A 7 34.73 6.55 -19.77
N LYS A 8 34.85 6.56 -18.43
CA LYS A 8 36.12 6.68 -17.70
C LYS A 8 36.90 5.36 -17.61
N GLY A 9 36.35 4.26 -18.13
CA GLY A 9 36.95 2.93 -18.01
C GLY A 9 36.84 2.32 -16.62
N GLU A 10 36.01 2.88 -15.74
CA GLU A 10 35.77 2.34 -14.40
C GLU A 10 34.83 1.13 -14.41
N ILE A 11 34.10 0.89 -15.50
CA ILE A 11 33.22 -0.28 -15.68
C ILE A 11 33.35 -0.72 -17.13
N ASP A 12 33.45 -2.03 -17.38
CA ASP A 12 33.36 -2.60 -18.72
C ASP A 12 31.90 -2.60 -19.20
N PRO A 13 31.55 -1.90 -20.30
CA PRO A 13 30.18 -1.87 -20.82
C PRO A 13 29.66 -3.22 -21.32
N TRP A 14 30.55 -4.15 -21.67
CA TRP A 14 30.20 -5.44 -22.28
C TRP A 14 30.21 -6.59 -21.27
N ASN A 15 30.83 -6.38 -20.11
CA ASN A 15 30.90 -7.36 -19.03
C ASN A 15 30.67 -6.67 -17.67
N ILE A 16 29.40 -6.50 -17.32
CA ILE A 16 29.00 -5.87 -16.07
C ILE A 16 28.93 -6.89 -14.94
N ASN A 17 29.68 -6.61 -13.87
CA ASN A 17 29.45 -7.21 -12.56
C ASN A 17 28.58 -6.26 -11.71
N VAL A 18 27.32 -6.63 -11.46
CA VAL A 18 26.36 -5.82 -10.70
C VAL A 18 26.86 -5.49 -9.30
N VAL A 19 27.57 -6.43 -8.64
CA VAL A 19 28.12 -6.25 -7.29
C VAL A 19 29.14 -5.11 -7.27
N ASP A 20 30.14 -5.18 -8.15
CA ASP A 20 31.22 -4.18 -8.24
C ASP A 20 30.69 -2.82 -8.72
N VAL A 21 29.81 -2.82 -9.73
CA VAL A 21 29.18 -1.58 -10.22
C VAL A 21 28.41 -0.88 -9.11
N THR A 22 27.66 -1.63 -8.30
CA THR A 22 26.91 -1.08 -7.17
C THR A 22 27.82 -0.42 -6.16
N ASP A 23 28.93 -1.07 -5.77
CA ASP A 23 29.86 -0.51 -4.78
C ASP A 23 30.53 0.77 -5.29
N ARG A 24 30.97 0.79 -6.56
CA ARG A 24 31.56 1.99 -7.17
C ARG A 24 30.54 3.11 -7.29
N PHE A 25 29.29 2.79 -7.62
CA PHE A 25 28.20 3.75 -7.74
C PHE A 25 27.88 4.39 -6.37
N LEU A 26 27.79 3.60 -5.30
CA LEU A 26 27.57 4.08 -3.94
C LEU A 26 28.71 4.96 -3.43
N LYS A 27 29.97 4.56 -3.64
CA LYS A 27 31.15 5.38 -3.29
C LYS A 27 31.12 6.76 -3.94
N LYS A 28 30.70 6.83 -5.21
CA LYS A 28 30.57 8.11 -5.91
C LYS A 28 29.42 8.96 -5.38
N ILE A 29 28.29 8.36 -4.99
CA ILE A 29 27.20 9.09 -4.33
C ILE A 29 27.68 9.66 -2.99
N GLU A 30 28.41 8.86 -2.21
CA GLU A 30 28.95 9.31 -0.92
C GLU A 30 29.94 10.47 -1.10
N ALA A 31 30.83 10.39 -2.09
CA ALA A 31 31.74 11.49 -2.44
C ALA A 31 30.97 12.75 -2.88
N ALA A 32 29.91 12.60 -3.68
CA ALA A 32 29.07 13.72 -4.11
C ALA A 32 28.31 14.37 -2.95
N LYS A 33 27.81 13.57 -1.99
CA LYS A 33 27.17 14.08 -0.76
C LYS A 33 28.14 14.84 0.13
N LYS A 34 29.40 14.37 0.26
CA LYS A 34 30.45 15.08 1.02
C LYS A 34 30.82 16.44 0.42
N LEU A 35 30.51 16.66 -0.86
CA LEU A 35 30.76 17.90 -1.61
C LEU A 35 29.52 18.82 -1.70
N ASP A 36 28.49 18.61 -0.86
CA ASP A 36 27.21 19.35 -0.85
C ASP A 36 26.45 19.37 -2.20
N LEU A 37 26.74 18.42 -3.09
CA LEU A 37 26.02 18.33 -4.36
C LEU A 37 24.63 17.75 -4.13
N ARG A 38 23.60 18.46 -4.60
CA ARG A 38 22.22 18.00 -4.56
C ARG A 38 22.05 16.75 -5.42
N VAL A 39 22.03 15.58 -4.77
CA VAL A 39 21.80 14.30 -5.45
C VAL A 39 20.35 14.23 -5.93
N SER A 40 20.13 13.98 -7.22
CA SER A 40 18.79 13.82 -7.79
C SER A 40 18.06 12.62 -7.17
N GLY A 41 16.76 12.75 -6.89
CA GLY A 41 15.95 11.67 -6.34
C GLY A 41 15.98 10.38 -7.19
N ARG A 42 16.17 10.51 -8.51
CA ARG A 42 16.33 9.34 -9.41
C ARG A 42 17.64 8.59 -9.16
N VAL A 43 18.71 9.30 -8.78
CA VAL A 43 20.01 8.69 -8.45
C VAL A 43 19.90 7.88 -7.16
N LEU A 44 19.19 8.40 -6.15
CA LEU A 44 18.91 7.65 -4.92
C LEU A 44 18.04 6.42 -5.19
N LEU A 45 17.03 6.55 -6.05
CA LEU A 45 16.20 5.43 -6.46
C LEU A 45 17.04 4.34 -7.16
N TYR A 46 17.90 4.72 -8.11
CA TYR A 46 18.78 3.77 -8.79
C TYR A 46 19.79 3.14 -7.82
N ALA A 47 20.30 3.87 -6.82
CA ALA A 47 21.13 3.30 -5.77
C ALA A 47 20.40 2.20 -4.99
N ALA A 48 19.15 2.44 -4.60
CA ALA A 48 18.33 1.46 -3.90
C ALA A 48 18.06 0.21 -4.76
N ILE A 49 17.77 0.40 -6.05
CA ILE A 49 17.55 -0.71 -6.99
C ILE A 49 18.84 -1.53 -7.17
N LEU A 50 20.00 -0.88 -7.35
CA LEU A 50 21.29 -1.54 -7.49
C LEU A 50 21.67 -2.35 -6.23
N VAL A 51 21.46 -1.80 -5.03
CA VAL A 51 21.69 -2.53 -3.76
C VAL A 51 20.84 -3.80 -3.70
N ARG A 52 19.56 -3.73 -4.10
CA ARG A 52 18.70 -4.90 -4.15
C ARG A 52 19.23 -5.95 -5.13
N MET A 53 19.59 -5.52 -6.34
CA MET A 53 20.14 -6.43 -7.36
C MET A 53 21.45 -7.08 -6.92
N LYS A 54 22.30 -6.35 -6.18
CA LYS A 54 23.50 -6.91 -5.55
C LYS A 54 23.15 -7.98 -4.51
N ALA A 55 22.15 -7.72 -3.65
CA ALA A 55 21.71 -8.72 -2.68
C ALA A 55 21.16 -9.98 -3.38
N GLU A 56 20.35 -9.81 -4.41
CA GLU A 56 19.81 -10.92 -5.20
C GLU A 56 20.94 -11.73 -5.89
N ALA A 57 21.93 -11.05 -6.48
CA ALA A 57 23.09 -11.71 -7.10
C ALA A 57 23.89 -12.55 -6.09
N ILE A 58 24.20 -11.99 -4.91
CA ILE A 58 24.92 -12.70 -3.85
C ILE A 58 24.11 -13.90 -3.34
N THR A 59 22.79 -13.73 -3.17
CA THR A 59 21.95 -14.85 -2.75
C THR A 59 21.92 -15.96 -3.79
N LEU A 60 21.95 -15.63 -5.08
CA LEU A 60 21.93 -16.63 -6.14
C LEU A 60 23.25 -17.43 -6.18
N GLU A 61 24.39 -16.73 -6.05
CA GLU A 61 25.72 -17.34 -5.93
C GLU A 61 25.79 -18.28 -4.71
N ALA A 62 25.28 -17.84 -3.56
CA ALA A 62 25.29 -18.63 -2.33
C ALA A 62 24.48 -19.93 -2.44
N LEU A 63 23.50 -19.99 -3.34
CA LEU A 63 22.63 -21.15 -3.54
C LEU A 63 23.14 -22.14 -4.59
N GLY A 64 24.31 -21.89 -5.18
CA GLY A 64 24.97 -22.82 -6.10
C GLY A 64 24.13 -23.17 -7.33
N LYS A 65 23.18 -22.31 -7.71
CA LYS A 65 22.33 -22.53 -8.88
C LYS A 65 22.98 -21.92 -10.12
N ASP A 66 23.76 -22.74 -10.81
CA ASP A 66 24.23 -22.42 -12.16
C ASP A 66 23.13 -22.66 -13.20
N GLU A 67 22.96 -21.63 -14.04
CA GLU A 67 22.52 -21.51 -15.45
C GLU A 67 21.34 -22.34 -16.00
N GLU A 68 21.11 -23.60 -15.63
CA GLU A 68 20.16 -24.48 -16.33
C GLU A 68 18.68 -24.20 -16.00
N MET A 69 18.41 -23.56 -14.87
CA MET A 69 17.03 -23.19 -14.50
C MET A 69 16.62 -21.81 -15.05
N THR A 70 17.50 -20.99 -15.64
CA THR A 70 17.09 -19.62 -16.01
C THR A 70 16.14 -19.55 -17.21
N ASP A 71 16.07 -20.59 -18.04
CA ASP A 71 15.34 -20.56 -19.31
C ASP A 71 13.84 -20.95 -19.27
N GLU A 72 13.39 -21.72 -18.28
CA GLU A 72 12.00 -22.21 -18.27
C GLU A 72 10.99 -21.27 -17.59
N LEU A 73 11.43 -20.16 -16.98
CA LEU A 73 10.59 -19.29 -16.15
C LEU A 73 10.62 -17.82 -16.58
N HIS A 74 10.91 -17.56 -17.87
CA HIS A 74 10.97 -16.22 -18.46
C HIS A 74 9.66 -15.44 -18.46
N GLU A 75 8.54 -16.04 -18.04
CA GLU A 75 7.20 -15.44 -18.13
C GLU A 75 6.67 -14.86 -16.80
N TYR A 76 7.30 -15.17 -15.66
CA TYR A 76 6.95 -14.52 -14.40
C TYR A 76 7.84 -13.31 -14.14
N ASP A 77 7.27 -12.13 -14.34
CA ASP A 77 7.90 -10.85 -14.08
C ASP A 77 8.34 -10.79 -12.61
N SER A 78 9.65 -10.86 -12.37
CA SER A 78 10.29 -10.78 -11.03
C SER A 78 9.83 -9.52 -10.26
N PHE A 79 9.34 -8.51 -11.00
CA PHE A 79 8.77 -7.29 -10.44
C PHE A 79 7.24 -7.32 -10.20
N GLN A 80 6.47 -8.20 -10.83
CA GLN A 80 5.02 -8.35 -10.57
C GLN A 80 4.74 -8.95 -9.18
N PHE A 81 5.61 -9.82 -8.69
CA PHE A 81 5.50 -10.40 -7.34
C PHE A 81 5.65 -9.38 -6.19
N LEU A 82 5.95 -8.11 -6.47
CA LEU A 82 5.96 -7.02 -5.49
C LEU A 82 4.57 -6.41 -5.24
N ASP A 83 3.58 -6.78 -6.05
CA ASP A 83 2.20 -6.26 -5.99
C ASP A 83 1.26 -7.17 -5.18
N GLU A 84 1.73 -8.36 -4.78
CA GLU A 84 0.99 -9.28 -3.91
C GLU A 84 1.46 -9.06 -2.45
N PRO A 85 0.54 -8.76 -1.52
CA PRO A 85 0.86 -8.74 -0.10
C PRO A 85 1.47 -10.09 0.28
N LEU A 86 2.66 -10.08 0.89
CA LEU A 86 3.15 -11.26 1.58
C LEU A 86 2.24 -11.45 2.80
N GLU A 87 1.20 -12.27 2.65
CA GLU A 87 0.41 -12.76 3.78
C GLU A 87 1.30 -13.68 4.60
N PHE A 88 1.98 -13.11 5.58
CA PHE A 88 2.59 -13.88 6.65
C PHE A 88 1.43 -14.34 7.53
N SER A 89 1.05 -15.61 7.40
CA SER A 89 0.23 -16.30 8.40
C SER A 89 0.87 -16.06 9.77
N GLU A 90 0.18 -15.37 10.68
CA GLU A 90 0.65 -15.18 12.06
C GLU A 90 0.80 -16.57 12.70
N GLY A 91 2.05 -16.99 12.95
CA GLY A 91 2.32 -18.12 13.85
C GLY A 91 3.28 -19.22 13.38
N VAL A 92 4.25 -18.98 12.50
CA VAL A 92 5.26 -20.02 12.20
C VAL A 92 6.66 -19.43 12.04
N ASP A 93 7.46 -19.43 13.10
CA ASP A 93 8.85 -18.94 13.09
C ASP A 93 9.82 -19.85 12.32
N GLU A 94 9.47 -21.12 12.08
CA GLU A 94 10.35 -22.09 11.38
C GLU A 94 10.08 -22.18 9.85
N GLU A 95 8.92 -21.72 9.36
CA GLU A 95 8.59 -21.70 7.92
C GLU A 95 8.99 -20.39 7.23
N ILE A 96 9.40 -19.37 7.99
CA ILE A 96 9.81 -18.06 7.44
C ILE A 96 10.97 -18.25 6.48
N ASP A 97 11.96 -19.07 6.84
CA ASP A 97 13.11 -19.30 6.00
C ASP A 97 12.72 -20.03 4.71
N GLU A 98 11.88 -21.06 4.74
CA GLU A 98 11.40 -21.73 3.53
C GLU A 98 10.49 -20.83 2.66
N VAL A 99 9.64 -20.01 3.25
CA VAL A 99 8.76 -19.08 2.54
C VAL A 99 9.56 -17.92 1.92
N ILE A 100 10.49 -17.32 2.67
CA ILE A 100 11.43 -16.32 2.16
C ILE A 100 12.28 -16.95 1.06
N PHE A 101 12.79 -18.16 1.28
CA PHE A 101 13.58 -18.90 0.31
C PHE A 101 12.80 -19.20 -0.97
N LYS A 102 11.53 -19.61 -0.85
CA LYS A 102 10.63 -19.90 -1.98
C LYS A 102 10.20 -18.62 -2.71
N ALA A 103 10.01 -17.51 -2.00
CA ALA A 103 9.75 -16.19 -2.57
C ALA A 103 10.98 -15.65 -3.32
N LEU A 104 12.19 -15.84 -2.76
CA LEU A 104 13.46 -15.53 -3.42
C LEU A 104 13.69 -16.45 -4.64
N MET A 105 13.33 -17.73 -4.55
CA MET A 105 13.42 -18.70 -5.64
C MET A 105 12.54 -18.38 -6.85
N ARG A 106 11.40 -17.72 -6.65
CA ARG A 106 10.54 -17.21 -7.73
C ARG A 106 11.11 -15.93 -8.37
N ARG A 107 12.02 -15.23 -7.70
CA ARG A 107 12.70 -14.03 -8.18
C ARG A 107 14.01 -14.41 -8.87
N ARG A 108 13.92 -14.95 -10.09
CA ARG A 108 15.14 -15.13 -10.89
C ARG A 108 15.53 -13.79 -11.50
N VAL A 109 16.71 -13.32 -11.11
CA VAL A 109 17.34 -12.14 -11.71
C VAL A 109 17.90 -12.54 -13.06
N ARG A 110 17.55 -11.80 -14.11
CA ARG A 110 18.16 -11.97 -15.42
C ARG A 110 19.67 -11.72 -15.30
N LYS A 111 20.51 -12.55 -15.92
CA LYS A 111 21.97 -12.31 -15.96
C LYS A 111 22.22 -11.00 -16.71
N ILE A 112 22.59 -9.97 -15.99
CA ILE A 112 22.91 -8.66 -16.58
C ILE A 112 24.35 -8.73 -17.06
N SER A 113 24.51 -8.90 -18.36
CA SER A 113 25.83 -9.03 -18.98
C SER A 113 26.36 -7.67 -19.47
N THR A 114 25.49 -6.80 -19.98
CA THR A 114 25.90 -5.52 -20.54
C THR A 114 25.38 -4.31 -19.77
N LEU A 115 26.01 -3.15 -20.00
CA LEU A 115 25.55 -1.85 -19.50
C LEU A 115 24.17 -1.50 -20.03
N LYS A 116 23.87 -1.90 -21.27
CA LYS A 116 22.55 -1.68 -21.86
C LYS A 116 21.49 -2.45 -21.07
N ASP A 117 21.74 -3.72 -20.78
CA ASP A 117 20.84 -4.56 -19.99
C ASP A 117 20.63 -3.98 -18.59
N LEU A 118 21.70 -3.52 -17.94
CA LEU A 118 21.62 -2.89 -16.62
C LEU A 118 20.72 -1.64 -16.67
N ILE A 119 20.89 -0.79 -17.68
CA ILE A 119 20.10 0.44 -17.83
C ILE A 119 18.63 0.11 -18.13
N GLU A 120 18.36 -0.89 -18.97
CA GLU A 120 17.00 -1.34 -19.25
C GLU A 120 16.32 -1.88 -17.99
N GLU A 121 17.03 -2.67 -17.20
CA GLU A 121 16.50 -3.24 -15.97
C GLU A 121 16.24 -2.17 -14.90
N LEU A 122 17.14 -1.18 -14.77
CA LEU A 122 16.92 -0.02 -13.90
C LEU A 122 15.68 0.80 -14.32
N ARG A 123 15.45 0.96 -15.62
CA ARG A 123 14.26 1.65 -16.13
C ARG A 123 12.97 0.87 -15.88
N ARG A 124 13.00 -0.46 -16.05
CA ARG A 124 11.86 -1.32 -15.72
C ARG A 124 11.53 -1.25 -14.24
N ALA A 125 12.54 -1.36 -13.38
CA ALA A 125 12.40 -1.23 -11.94
C ALA A 125 11.80 0.12 -11.52
N GLU A 126 12.21 1.21 -12.16
CA GLU A 126 11.66 2.55 -11.93
C GLU A 126 10.17 2.62 -12.34
N GLU A 127 9.78 2.05 -13.47
CA GLU A 127 8.39 2.07 -13.94
C GLU A 127 7.47 1.24 -13.03
N VAL A 128 7.95 0.11 -12.51
CA VAL A 128 7.21 -0.71 -11.51
C VAL A 128 6.99 0.10 -10.23
N GLU A 129 8.03 0.72 -9.69
CA GLU A 129 7.93 1.54 -8.48
C GLU A 129 6.97 2.72 -8.69
N LYS A 130 6.96 3.31 -9.88
CA LYS A 130 6.01 4.38 -10.26
C LYS A 130 4.57 3.87 -10.33
N ARG A 131 4.33 2.68 -10.89
CA ARG A 131 3.01 2.03 -10.89
C ARG A 131 2.54 1.73 -9.47
N ARG A 132 3.42 1.19 -8.62
CA ARG A 132 3.14 0.94 -7.20
C ARG A 132 2.76 2.20 -6.44
N ARG A 133 3.49 3.31 -6.65
CA ARG A 133 3.15 4.61 -6.04
C ARG A 133 1.79 5.13 -6.50
N ARG A 134 1.44 4.92 -7.77
CA ARG A 134 0.11 5.28 -8.29
C ARG A 134 -0.98 4.42 -7.68
N ARG A 135 -0.76 3.10 -7.56
CA ARG A 135 -1.68 2.16 -6.92
C ARG A 135 -1.89 2.50 -5.44
N LYS A 136 -0.82 2.65 -4.66
CA LYS A 136 -0.89 3.09 -3.24
C LYS A 136 -1.55 4.45 -3.03
N ARG A 137 -1.52 5.34 -4.04
CA ARG A 137 -2.20 6.62 -3.99
C ARG A 137 -3.69 6.47 -4.30
N ARG A 138 -4.05 5.55 -5.21
CA ARG A 138 -5.44 5.17 -5.50
C ARG A 138 -6.05 4.41 -4.33
N GLU A 139 -5.37 3.42 -3.77
CA GLU A 139 -5.82 2.70 -2.57
C GLU A 139 -6.02 3.67 -1.41
N ARG A 140 -5.07 4.58 -1.15
CA ARG A 140 -5.28 5.66 -0.17
C ARG A 140 -6.41 6.63 -0.49
N GLN A 141 -6.83 6.74 -1.75
CA GLN A 141 -7.97 7.57 -2.16
C GLN A 141 -9.29 6.79 -2.12
N GLU A 142 -9.25 5.48 -2.36
CA GLU A 142 -10.38 4.55 -2.28
C GLU A 142 -10.70 4.17 -0.82
N GLU A 143 -9.70 4.17 0.07
CA GLU A 143 -9.86 4.09 1.54
C GLU A 143 -10.63 5.28 2.15
N PHE A 144 -10.90 6.35 1.38
CA PHE A 144 -11.82 7.42 1.82
C PHE A 144 -13.30 7.04 1.66
N GLY A 145 -13.62 5.94 0.96
CA GLY A 145 -15.00 5.44 0.84
C GLY A 145 -15.20 4.24 1.77
N ILE A 146 -16.06 4.39 2.77
CA ILE A 146 -16.49 3.35 3.74
C ILE A 146 -15.54 3.16 4.95
N ASP A 147 -14.25 2.85 4.77
CA ASP A 147 -13.37 2.56 5.93
C ASP A 147 -12.99 3.83 6.73
N ALA A 148 -12.87 4.98 6.07
CA ALA A 148 -12.73 6.28 6.72
C ALA A 148 -13.93 6.69 7.58
N ALA A 149 -15.15 6.22 7.25
CA ALA A 149 -16.35 6.45 8.07
C ALA A 149 -16.44 5.50 9.27
N LEU A 150 -15.77 4.34 9.20
CA LEU A 150 -15.62 3.38 10.30
C LEU A 150 -14.45 3.74 11.23
N ARG A 151 -13.56 4.62 10.79
CA ARG A 151 -12.46 5.14 11.60
C ARG A 151 -13.03 6.05 12.68
N VAL A 152 -13.13 5.50 13.89
CA VAL A 152 -13.53 6.15 15.14
C VAL A 152 -13.37 7.67 15.06
N PRO A 153 -14.47 8.43 14.86
CA PRO A 153 -14.45 9.87 15.09
C PRO A 153 -13.85 10.07 16.47
N HIS A 154 -12.95 11.04 16.64
CA HIS A 154 -12.44 11.35 18.00
C HIS A 154 -13.65 11.45 18.93
N GLU A 155 -13.62 10.81 20.11
CA GLU A 155 -14.81 10.63 20.97
C GLU A 155 -15.60 11.94 21.16
N GLU A 156 -14.90 13.06 21.23
CA GLU A 156 -15.45 14.42 21.29
C GLU A 156 -16.40 14.77 20.13
N SER A 157 -16.04 14.39 18.89
CA SER A 157 -16.88 14.65 17.71
C SER A 157 -18.13 13.77 17.67
N LEU A 158 -18.05 12.56 18.23
CA LEU A 158 -19.17 11.62 18.26
C LEU A 158 -20.24 12.09 19.24
N GLU A 159 -19.83 12.52 20.44
CA GLU A 159 -20.74 13.02 21.46
C GLU A 159 -21.52 14.26 20.99
N GLU A 160 -20.83 15.22 20.37
CA GLU A 160 -21.49 16.38 19.78
C GLU A 160 -22.48 15.98 18.68
N MET A 161 -22.13 14.99 17.85
CA MET A 161 -23.02 14.50 16.79
C MET A 161 -24.26 13.81 17.38
N ILE A 162 -24.09 12.98 18.40
CA ILE A 162 -25.19 12.29 19.10
C ILE A 162 -26.18 13.32 19.66
N VAL A 163 -25.69 14.40 20.28
CA VAL A 163 -26.55 15.47 20.82
C VAL A 163 -27.32 16.18 19.69
N ARG A 164 -26.67 16.48 18.56
CA ARG A 164 -27.33 17.07 17.39
C ARG A 164 -28.43 16.15 16.83
N VAL A 165 -28.11 14.87 16.59
CA VAL A 165 -29.08 13.89 16.08
C VAL A 165 -30.23 13.71 17.07
N GLU A 166 -29.96 13.69 18.38
CA GLU A 166 -30.99 13.58 19.41
C GLU A 166 -32.01 14.73 19.30
N MET A 167 -31.55 15.97 19.15
CA MET A 167 -32.44 17.12 18.99
C MET A 167 -33.29 17.01 17.72
N GLU A 168 -32.68 16.64 16.59
CA GLU A 168 -33.39 16.47 15.32
C GLU A 168 -34.44 15.35 15.38
N VAL A 169 -34.08 14.20 15.96
CA VAL A 169 -34.98 13.05 16.14
C VAL A 169 -36.15 13.42 17.06
N LEU A 170 -35.90 14.11 18.17
CA LEU A 170 -36.96 14.55 19.08
C LEU A 170 -37.91 15.58 18.45
N GLU A 171 -37.39 16.50 17.63
CA GLU A 171 -38.22 17.44 16.87
C GLU A 171 -39.05 16.75 15.79
N ALA A 172 -38.47 15.76 15.10
CA ALA A 172 -39.18 14.98 14.09
C ALA A 172 -40.28 14.14 14.73
N LEU A 173 -39.99 13.45 15.84
CA LEU A 173 -40.94 12.64 16.61
C LEU A 173 -42.12 13.45 17.18
N LYS A 174 -41.93 14.75 17.45
CA LYS A 174 -43.03 15.66 17.86
C LYS A 174 -44.01 15.94 16.73
N LYS A 175 -43.54 15.94 15.48
CA LYS A 175 -44.35 16.26 14.29
C LYS A 175 -45.01 15.02 13.71
N ASN A 176 -44.29 13.90 13.70
CA ASN A 176 -44.74 12.64 13.13
C ASN A 176 -44.16 11.48 13.96
N ASN A 177 -44.95 10.47 14.31
CA ASN A 177 -44.47 9.27 14.99
C ASN A 177 -45.20 8.06 14.39
N PRO A 178 -44.51 7.11 13.72
CA PRO A 178 -43.05 6.93 13.58
C PRO A 178 -42.36 7.88 12.57
N VAL A 179 -41.04 8.01 12.70
CA VAL A 179 -40.13 8.68 11.74
C VAL A 179 -39.15 7.65 11.18
N THR A 180 -38.69 7.80 9.93
CA THR A 180 -37.69 6.90 9.36
C THR A 180 -36.31 7.53 9.26
N LEU A 181 -35.25 6.72 9.33
CA LEU A 181 -33.87 7.19 9.26
C LEU A 181 -33.59 7.92 7.94
N PHE A 182 -34.06 7.41 6.81
CA PHE A 182 -33.87 8.10 5.52
C PHE A 182 -34.60 9.43 5.42
N SER A 183 -35.67 9.64 6.20
CA SER A 183 -36.36 10.94 6.27
C SER A 183 -35.60 11.98 7.11
N LEU A 184 -34.74 11.54 8.03
CA LEU A 184 -33.92 12.40 8.87
C LEU A 184 -32.64 12.86 8.14
N VAL A 185 -32.08 12.00 7.30
CA VAL A 185 -30.85 12.29 6.56
C VAL A 185 -31.15 13.18 5.34
N LYS A 186 -30.80 14.47 5.43
CA LYS A 186 -31.02 15.45 4.35
C LYS A 186 -30.08 15.27 3.16
N THR A 187 -28.87 14.78 3.41
CA THR A 187 -27.81 14.57 2.41
C THR A 187 -27.37 13.11 2.41
N TRP A 188 -27.54 12.44 1.27
CA TRP A 188 -27.21 11.02 1.08
C TRP A 188 -25.71 10.79 0.85
N ASP A 189 -24.89 11.40 1.71
CA ASP A 189 -23.46 11.10 1.75
C ASP A 189 -23.21 9.93 2.71
N ILE A 190 -22.32 9.01 2.33
CA ILE A 190 -22.04 7.77 3.08
C ILE A 190 -21.59 8.08 4.52
N PRO A 191 -20.67 9.03 4.77
CA PRO A 191 -20.25 9.37 6.13
C PRO A 191 -21.41 9.90 6.97
N THR A 192 -22.24 10.78 6.41
CA THR A 192 -23.40 11.32 7.13
C THR A 192 -24.41 10.24 7.47
N LEU A 193 -24.66 9.29 6.56
CA LEU A 193 -25.58 8.17 6.83
C LEU A 193 -25.06 7.29 7.98
N VAL A 194 -23.76 7.00 7.99
CA VAL A 194 -23.10 6.21 9.04
C VAL A 194 -23.17 6.96 10.39
N ASP A 195 -22.92 8.26 10.40
CA ASP A 195 -22.98 9.09 11.61
C ASP A 195 -24.39 9.09 12.24
N TYR A 196 -25.43 9.26 11.42
CA TYR A 196 -26.83 9.19 11.88
C TYR A 196 -27.18 7.80 12.36
N TYR A 197 -26.77 6.75 11.64
CA TYR A 197 -27.02 5.37 12.03
C TYR A 197 -26.40 5.01 13.38
N VAL A 198 -25.11 5.31 13.58
CA VAL A 198 -24.41 5.06 14.86
C VAL A 198 -25.05 5.87 15.99
N SER A 199 -25.42 7.13 15.73
CA SER A 199 -26.09 7.97 16.72
C SER A 199 -27.45 7.41 17.13
N ILE A 200 -28.25 6.93 16.18
CA ILE A 200 -29.58 6.35 16.44
C ILE A 200 -29.44 5.01 17.20
N LEU A 201 -28.49 4.16 16.83
CA LEU A 201 -28.19 2.93 17.57
C LEU A 201 -27.81 3.23 19.02
N HIS A 202 -27.00 4.28 19.25
CA HIS A 202 -26.63 4.69 20.60
C HIS A 202 -27.82 5.20 21.42
N LEU A 203 -28.69 6.00 20.80
CA LEU A 203 -29.92 6.48 21.45
C LEU A 203 -30.86 5.33 21.81
N ALA A 204 -30.97 4.31 20.95
CA ALA A 204 -31.72 3.09 21.21
C ALA A 204 -31.09 2.27 22.33
N PHE A 205 -29.76 2.11 22.33
CA PHE A 205 -29.01 1.43 23.41
C PHE A 205 -29.22 2.12 24.76
N ARG A 206 -29.27 3.46 24.80
CA ARG A 206 -29.59 4.26 26.00
C ARG A 206 -31.09 4.29 26.34
N LYS A 207 -31.94 3.55 25.63
CA LYS A 207 -33.40 3.49 25.82
C LYS A 207 -34.10 4.85 25.73
N LYS A 208 -33.58 5.79 24.92
CA LYS A 208 -34.26 7.06 24.67
C LYS A 208 -35.31 6.95 23.55
N ILE A 209 -35.09 6.03 22.62
CA ILE A 209 -35.94 5.76 21.46
C ILE A 209 -36.08 4.24 21.28
N GLU A 210 -37.13 3.83 20.58
CA GLU A 210 -37.32 2.46 20.11
C GLU A 210 -37.08 2.43 18.60
N ILE A 211 -36.39 1.38 18.11
CA ILE A 211 -36.09 1.21 16.69
C ILE A 211 -36.61 -0.13 16.20
N SER A 212 -37.18 -0.15 15.00
CA SER A 212 -37.63 -1.37 14.33
C SER A 212 -37.26 -1.36 12.86
N GLN A 213 -36.92 -2.53 12.33
CA GLN A 213 -36.57 -2.70 10.92
C GLN A 213 -37.38 -3.88 10.35
N ARG A 214 -38.08 -3.65 9.24
CA ARG A 214 -38.96 -4.66 8.63
C ARG A 214 -38.20 -5.64 7.73
N GLU A 215 -37.18 -5.16 7.03
CA GLU A 215 -36.38 -5.93 6.08
C GLU A 215 -34.89 -5.69 6.31
N PHE A 216 -34.05 -6.70 6.11
CA PHE A 216 -32.60 -6.55 6.21
C PHE A 216 -32.10 -5.46 5.25
N TYR A 217 -31.26 -4.56 5.76
CA TYR A 217 -30.74 -3.39 5.04
C TYR A 217 -31.81 -2.38 4.57
N GLY A 218 -33.06 -2.51 5.05
CA GLY A 218 -34.14 -1.56 4.81
C GLY A 218 -34.06 -0.32 5.72
N ASP A 219 -34.99 0.60 5.53
CA ASP A 219 -35.09 1.81 6.36
C ASP A 219 -35.40 1.46 7.82
N ILE A 220 -34.90 2.26 8.75
CA ILE A 220 -35.06 2.07 10.19
C ILE A 220 -36.17 2.98 10.67
N GLU A 221 -37.22 2.38 11.23
CA GLU A 221 -38.32 3.11 11.86
C GLU A 221 -37.94 3.45 13.30
N ILE A 222 -38.13 4.72 13.67
CA ILE A 222 -37.80 5.28 14.98
C ILE A 222 -39.10 5.71 15.64
N GLN A 223 -39.29 5.27 16.87
CA GLN A 223 -40.47 5.52 17.68
C GLN A 223 -40.08 6.05 19.06
N LYS A 224 -41.00 6.81 19.66
CA LYS A 224 -40.84 7.24 21.05
C LYS A 224 -41.02 6.05 21.99
N LEU A 225 -40.19 5.97 23.03
CA LEU A 225 -40.36 4.98 24.09
C LEU A 225 -41.75 5.15 24.74
N ASN A 226 -42.50 4.05 24.83
CA ASN A 226 -43.76 3.97 25.60
C ASN A 226 -43.50 3.95 27.10
#